data_AF-A0A1D8A552-F1
#
_entry.id   AF-A0A1D8A552-F1
#
_cell.length_a   1.000
_cell.length_b   1.000
_cell.length_c   1.000
_cell.angle_alpha   90.00
_cell.angle_beta   90.00
_cell.angle_gamma   90.00
#
_symmetry.space_group_name_H-M   'P 1'
#
loop_
_entity.id
_entity.type
_entity.pdbx_description
1 polymer ?
#
loop_
_entity_poly.entity_id
_entity_poly.type
_entity_poly.pdbx_seq_one_letter_code
_entity_poly.pdbx_strand_id
1 'polypeptide(L)'
;MDSIEHLRHATEEDASAAVAAAGVSLPIEQVATLATVLTGMVGGPVTGDDIERALEGSYVALPLDSPAAVLEALQRVLDIWMGENEDT
;
A
#
# COMPACT_ATOMS: atom_id res chain seq x y z
N MET A 1 -1.29 -20.29 -1.26
CA MET A 1 -1.63 -19.26 -2.26
C MET A 1 -2.87 -18.53 -1.74
N ASP A 2 -2.81 -18.04 -0.50
CA ASP A 2 -3.94 -17.44 0.26
C ASP A 2 -3.55 -16.07 0.86
N SER A 3 -2.29 -15.65 0.71
CA SER A 3 -1.73 -14.54 1.49
C SER A 3 -2.21 -13.16 1.01
N ILE A 4 -2.59 -13.04 -0.26
CA ILE A 4 -3.00 -11.75 -0.85
C ILE A 4 -4.51 -11.52 -0.71
N GLU A 5 -5.33 -12.57 -0.76
CA GLU A 5 -6.79 -12.45 -0.58
C GLU A 5 -7.16 -11.93 0.81
N HIS A 6 -6.41 -12.32 1.85
CA HIS A 6 -6.60 -11.77 3.20
C HIS A 6 -6.39 -10.25 3.24
N LEU A 7 -5.47 -9.72 2.42
CA LEU A 7 -5.16 -8.29 2.38
C LEU A 7 -6.26 -7.44 1.75
N ARG A 8 -7.15 -8.03 0.94
CA ARG A 8 -8.37 -7.33 0.46
C ARG A 8 -9.32 -6.96 1.61
N HIS A 9 -9.20 -7.68 2.73
CA HIS A 9 -9.97 -7.41 3.94
C HIS A 9 -9.17 -6.64 5.00
N ALA A 10 -7.96 -6.15 4.66
CA ALA A 10 -7.19 -5.33 5.55
C ALA A 10 -7.96 -4.06 5.94
N THR A 11 -7.80 -3.64 7.20
CA THR A 11 -8.48 -2.50 7.78
C THR A 11 -7.51 -1.34 8.01
N GLU A 12 -8.05 -0.17 8.36
CA GLU A 12 -7.23 0.98 8.79
C GLU A 12 -6.38 0.65 10.02
N GLU A 13 -6.85 -0.27 10.87
CA GLU A 13 -6.12 -0.72 12.06
C GLU A 13 -4.87 -1.51 11.66
N ASP A 14 -4.97 -2.36 10.64
CA ASP A 14 -3.83 -3.09 10.06
C ASP A 14 -2.82 -2.14 9.42
N ALA A 15 -3.31 -1.13 8.68
CA ALA A 15 -2.45 -0.09 8.10
C ALA A 15 -1.73 0.72 9.19
N SER A 16 -2.44 1.12 10.24
CA SER A 16 -1.86 1.83 11.40
C SER A 16 -0.81 0.97 12.11
N ALA A 17 -1.10 -0.31 12.33
CA ALA A 17 -0.16 -1.26 12.93
C ALA A 17 1.11 -1.43 12.08
N ALA A 18 0.97 -1.49 10.75
CA ALA A 18 2.10 -1.60 9.84
C ALA A 18 2.98 -0.34 9.81
N VAL A 19 2.36 0.85 9.83
CA VAL A 19 3.08 2.13 9.95
C VAL A 19 3.90 2.16 11.25
N ALA A 20 3.28 1.77 12.36
CA ALA A 20 3.95 1.68 13.66
C ALA A 20 5.07 0.63 13.67
N ALA A 21 4.84 -0.54 13.06
CA ALA A 21 5.83 -1.62 12.96
C ALA A 21 7.05 -1.23 12.10
N ALA A 22 6.84 -0.41 11.07
CA ALA A 22 7.92 0.16 10.26
C ALA A 22 8.70 1.28 10.98
N GLY A 23 8.26 1.71 12.17
CA GLY A 23 8.86 2.82 12.90
C GLY A 23 8.67 4.18 12.22
N VAL A 24 7.62 4.30 11.41
CA VAL A 24 7.31 5.49 10.61
C VAL A 24 6.17 6.25 11.27
N SER A 25 6.10 7.57 11.05
CA SER A 25 4.96 8.41 11.44
C SER A 25 4.25 8.95 10.20
N LEU A 26 2.95 9.19 10.32
CA LEU A 26 2.20 9.95 9.33
C LEU A 26 2.52 11.45 9.48
N PRO A 27 2.52 12.24 8.39
CA PRO A 27 2.29 11.79 7.02
C PRO A 27 3.48 11.05 6.40
N ILE A 28 3.20 10.07 5.54
CA ILE A 28 4.24 9.40 4.74
C ILE A 28 4.47 10.21 3.47
N GLU A 29 5.65 10.81 3.36
CA GLU A 29 6.00 11.72 2.25
C GLU A 29 6.78 11.03 1.12
N GLN A 30 7.36 9.85 1.38
CA GLN A 30 8.33 9.22 0.49
C GLN A 30 7.87 7.85 0.01
N VAL A 31 8.03 7.59 -1.29
CA VAL A 31 7.74 6.31 -1.94
C VAL A 31 8.44 5.15 -1.24
N ALA A 32 9.74 5.30 -0.95
CA ALA A 32 10.53 4.26 -0.28
C ALA A 32 9.99 3.90 1.12
N THR A 33 9.49 4.90 1.85
CA THR A 33 8.88 4.71 3.15
C THR A 33 7.55 3.96 3.04
N LEU A 34 6.70 4.35 2.10
CA LEU A 34 5.45 3.64 1.82
C LEU A 34 5.71 2.19 1.38
N ALA A 35 6.66 1.96 0.48
CA ALA A 35 7.07 0.63 0.05
C ALA A 35 7.52 -0.26 1.22
N THR A 36 8.20 0.32 2.22
CA THR A 36 8.62 -0.40 3.43
C THR A 36 7.42 -0.80 4.29
N VAL A 37 6.47 0.12 4.49
CA VAL A 37 5.22 -0.14 5.23
C VAL A 37 4.42 -1.25 4.54
N LEU A 38 4.19 -1.12 3.23
CA LEU A 38 3.40 -2.10 2.48
C LEU A 38 4.11 -3.46 2.38
N THR A 39 5.44 -3.49 2.28
CA THR A 39 6.23 -4.74 2.37
C THR A 39 5.94 -5.50 3.66
N GLY A 40 5.83 -4.77 4.78
CA GLY A 40 5.46 -5.34 6.08
C GLY A 40 4.04 -5.89 6.10
N MET A 41 3.10 -5.23 5.43
CA MET A 41 1.70 -5.67 5.35
C MET A 41 1.54 -6.93 4.49
N VAL A 42 2.14 -6.93 3.29
CA VAL A 42 1.92 -8.01 2.32
C VAL A 42 2.76 -9.26 2.60
N GLY A 43 3.78 -9.15 3.47
CA GLY A 43 4.70 -10.24 3.78
C GLY A 43 5.65 -10.58 2.62
N GLY A 44 5.84 -9.66 1.67
CA GLY A 44 6.65 -9.80 0.46
C GLY A 44 7.15 -8.43 -0.03
N PRO A 45 8.18 -8.40 -0.88
CA PRO A 45 8.80 -7.13 -1.29
C PRO A 45 7.85 -6.30 -2.15
N VAL A 46 7.49 -5.11 -1.67
CA VAL A 46 6.85 -4.05 -2.46
C VAL A 46 7.93 -3.08 -2.89
N THR A 47 8.05 -2.82 -4.19
CA THR A 47 9.08 -1.93 -4.75
C THR A 47 8.56 -0.51 -4.93
N GLY A 48 9.48 0.44 -5.12
CA GLY A 48 9.09 1.82 -5.45
C GLY A 48 8.29 1.90 -6.76
N ASP A 49 8.61 1.07 -7.75
CA ASP A 49 7.88 1.01 -9.03
C ASP A 49 6.42 0.57 -8.81
N ASP A 50 6.19 -0.42 -7.94
CA ASP A 50 4.83 -0.85 -7.57
C ASP A 50 4.02 0.30 -6.96
N ILE A 51 4.65 1.09 -6.09
CA ILE A 51 4.03 2.28 -5.49
C ILE A 51 3.78 3.35 -6.55
N GLU A 52 4.77 3.68 -7.37
CA GLU A 52 4.63 4.70 -8.42
C GLU A 52 3.49 4.35 -9.38
N ARG A 53 3.41 3.08 -9.80
CA ARG A 53 2.29 2.58 -10.62
C ARG A 53 0.95 2.61 -9.88
N ALA A 54 0.93 2.29 -8.59
CA ALA A 54 -0.29 2.33 -7.77
C ALA A 54 -0.81 3.76 -7.53
N LEU A 55 0.08 4.75 -7.49
CA LEU A 55 -0.27 6.15 -7.37
C LEU A 55 -0.55 6.80 -8.74
N GLU A 56 0.01 6.27 -9.83
CA GLU A 56 -0.23 6.76 -11.18
C GLU A 56 -1.71 6.65 -11.57
N GLY A 57 -2.35 7.78 -11.87
CA GLY A 57 -3.76 7.84 -12.24
C GLY A 57 -4.75 7.58 -11.09
N SER A 58 -4.26 7.41 -9.87
CA SER A 58 -5.08 7.24 -8.66
C SER A 58 -5.46 8.59 -8.03
N TYR A 59 -6.49 8.57 -7.19
CA TYR A 59 -6.84 9.72 -6.33
C TYR A 59 -5.96 9.80 -5.07
N VAL A 60 -5.18 8.74 -4.81
CA VAL A 60 -4.22 8.64 -3.71
C VAL A 60 -2.87 9.16 -4.19
N ALA A 61 -2.29 10.09 -3.45
CA ALA A 61 -0.97 10.66 -3.74
C ALA A 61 -0.20 10.90 -2.44
N LEU A 62 1.13 10.96 -2.53
CA LEU A 62 1.96 11.42 -1.43
C LEU A 62 1.77 12.94 -1.24
N PRO A 63 1.78 13.46 0.00
CA PRO A 63 1.91 12.72 1.27
C PRO A 63 0.63 11.99 1.69
N LEU A 64 0.77 10.82 2.35
CA LEU A 64 -0.35 10.10 2.95
C LEU A 64 -0.50 10.46 4.42
N ASP A 65 -1.57 11.17 4.76
CA ASP A 65 -1.76 11.75 6.10
C ASP A 65 -2.55 10.86 7.06
N SER A 66 -3.11 9.74 6.56
CA SER A 66 -4.01 8.89 7.32
C SER A 66 -3.78 7.40 7.06
N PRO A 67 -4.12 6.52 8.01
CA PRO A 67 -4.09 5.07 7.79
C PRO A 67 -5.01 4.64 6.63
N ALA A 68 -6.16 5.32 6.45
CA ALA A 68 -7.03 5.11 5.30
C ALA A 68 -6.28 5.30 3.97
N ALA A 69 -5.52 6.39 3.82
CA ALA A 69 -4.78 6.67 2.60
C ALA A 69 -3.67 5.61 2.33
N VAL A 70 -3.05 5.08 3.39
CA VAL A 70 -2.11 3.95 3.29
C VAL A 70 -2.83 2.67 2.84
N LEU A 71 -4.02 2.41 3.37
CA LEU A 71 -4.82 1.26 2.98
C LEU A 71 -5.29 1.36 1.52
N GLU A 72 -5.70 2.54 1.05
CA GLU A 72 -6.04 2.73 -0.36
C GLU A 72 -4.83 2.52 -1.27
N ALA A 73 -3.64 3.00 -0.87
CA ALA A 73 -2.41 2.72 -1.61
C ALA A 73 -2.10 1.22 -1.68
N LEU A 74 -2.30 0.48 -0.57
CA LEU A 74 -2.19 -0.98 -0.55
C LEU A 74 -3.15 -1.62 -1.55
N GLN A 75 -4.43 -1.26 -1.52
CA GLN A 75 -5.44 -1.83 -2.41
C GLN A 75 -5.06 -1.62 -3.88
N ARG A 76 -4.54 -0.45 -4.24
CA ARG A 76 -4.07 -0.17 -5.61
C ARG A 76 -2.89 -1.04 -6.03
N VAL A 77 -1.91 -1.25 -5.15
CA VAL A 77 -0.81 -2.18 -5.41
C VAL A 77 -1.35 -3.58 -5.67
N LEU A 78 -2.32 -4.02 -4.85
CA LEU A 78 -2.94 -5.33 -5.00
C LEU A 78 -3.72 -5.47 -6.32
N ASP A 79 -4.52 -4.48 -6.70
CA ASP A 79 -5.24 -4.43 -7.99
C ASP A 79 -4.27 -4.58 -9.18
N ILE A 80 -3.13 -3.88 -9.14
CA ILE A 80 -2.09 -3.98 -10.19
C ILE A 80 -1.49 -5.38 -10.23
N TRP A 81 -1.14 -5.96 -9.08
CA TRP A 81 -0.53 -7.29 -9.00
C TRP A 81 -1.48 -8.41 -9.43
N MET A 82 -2.78 -8.23 -9.22
CA MET A 82 -3.81 -9.18 -9.65
C MET A 82 -4.23 -9.01 -11.12
N GLY A 83 -3.69 -8.01 -11.82
CA GLY A 83 -4.03 -7.73 -13.22
C GLY A 83 -5.42 -7.13 -13.40
N GLU A 84 -6.06 -6.64 -12.34
CA GLU A 84 -7.40 -6.02 -12.39
C GLU A 84 -7.39 -4.62 -13.07
N ASN A 85 -6.21 -4.15 -13.50
CA ASN A 85 -6.03 -2.97 -14.36
C ASN A 85 -5.82 -3.30 -15.86
N GLU A 86 -5.98 -4.56 -16.30
CA GLU A 86 -5.92 -4.95 -17.72
C GLU A 86 -7.31 -5.03 -18.39
N ASP A 87 -8.15 -4.00 -18.21
CA ASP A 87 -9.34 -3.79 -19.05
C ASP A 87 -9.19 -2.47 -19.83
N THR A 88 -8.42 -2.51 -20.92
CA THR A 88 -8.56 -1.59 -22.07
C THR A 88 -8.18 -2.29 -23.36
#